data_AF-A0A497JZ07-F1
#
_entry.id   AF-A0A497JZ07-F1
#
_cell.length_a   1.000
_cell.length_b   1.000
_cell.length_c   1.000
_cell.angle_alpha   90.00
_cell.angle_beta   90.00
_cell.angle_gamma   90.00
#
_symmetry.space_group_name_H-M   'P 1'
#
loop_
_entity.id
_entity.type
_entity.pdbx_description
1 polymer ?
#
loop_
_entity_poly.entity_id
_entity_poly.type
_entity_poly.pdbx_seq_one_letter_code
_entity_poly.pdbx_strand_id
1 'polypeptide(L)'
;MLMEEDEILSELRRQLKEGIIDVKVPRKRRIFVWIRSEAFKNAIRRLKDMGFTHISTITAVDLKESFEVIYHFAYKGSIELSLRFNIPKENPRIPTITDVIPGAILYEREVHDLFGIDFIGHPDLIPLILPENWPRDIYPLRKEYSLEDLRGSILKAGRDERRVTAQ
;
A
#
# COMPACT_ATOMS: atom_id res chain seq x y z
N MET A 1 16.62 22.09 6.14
CA MET A 1 16.49 22.46 4.71
C MET A 1 15.40 21.62 4.09
N LEU A 2 14.54 22.22 3.25
CA LEU A 2 13.62 21.47 2.41
C LEU A 2 14.42 21.05 1.17
N MET A 3 14.36 19.77 0.80
CA MET A 3 14.92 19.31 -0.46
C MET A 3 13.97 19.65 -1.60
N GLU A 4 14.52 20.04 -2.74
CA GLU A 4 13.77 20.21 -4.00
C GLU A 4 13.63 18.87 -4.74
N GLU A 5 12.76 18.81 -5.76
CA GLU A 5 12.48 17.55 -6.47
C GLU A 5 13.74 16.93 -7.08
N ASP A 6 14.60 17.73 -7.70
CA ASP A 6 15.82 17.26 -8.36
C ASP A 6 16.83 16.68 -7.37
N GLU A 7 16.93 17.25 -6.17
CA GLU A 7 17.80 16.74 -5.10
C GLU A 7 17.31 15.37 -4.61
N ILE A 8 16.00 15.23 -4.42
CA ILE A 8 15.35 13.98 -3.98
C ILE A 8 15.58 12.90 -5.03
N LEU A 9 15.34 13.23 -6.31
CA LEU A 9 15.54 12.28 -7.40
C LEU A 9 17.00 11.89 -7.58
N SER A 10 17.93 12.84 -7.43
CA SER A 10 19.37 12.57 -7.49
C SER A 10 19.81 11.62 -6.38
N GLU A 11 19.31 11.82 -5.16
CA GLU A 11 19.59 10.95 -4.02
C GLU A 11 19.04 9.53 -4.25
N LEU A 12 17.78 9.42 -4.66
CA LEU A 12 17.13 8.14 -4.93
C LEU A 12 17.84 7.37 -6.04
N ARG A 13 18.21 8.04 -7.14
CA ARG A 13 19.00 7.43 -8.23
C ARG A 13 20.36 6.95 -7.74
N ARG A 14 21.04 7.72 -6.90
CA ARG A 14 22.35 7.33 -6.34
C ARG A 14 22.26 6.09 -5.46
N GLN A 15 21.23 6.00 -4.63
CA GLN A 15 21.12 4.95 -3.61
C GLN A 15 20.43 3.69 -4.10
N LEU A 16 19.45 3.80 -5.01
CA LEU A 16 18.69 2.66 -5.52
C LEU A 16 19.24 2.13 -6.84
N LYS A 17 20.04 2.93 -7.57
CA LYS A 17 20.69 2.59 -8.84
C LYS A 17 19.72 1.85 -9.77
N GLU A 18 20.02 0.58 -10.08
CA GLU A 18 19.25 -0.26 -10.99
C GLU A 18 17.86 -0.58 -10.47
N GLY A 19 17.60 -0.46 -9.17
CA GLY A 19 16.29 -0.76 -8.56
C GLY A 19 15.17 0.14 -9.04
N ILE A 20 15.47 1.32 -9.60
CA ILE A 20 14.48 2.22 -10.21
C ILE A 20 14.21 1.79 -11.65
N ILE A 21 12.92 1.59 -11.95
CA ILE A 21 12.42 1.26 -13.29
C ILE A 21 12.09 2.54 -14.06
N ASP A 22 11.35 3.45 -13.44
CA ASP A 22 10.89 4.68 -14.09
C ASP A 22 10.66 5.80 -13.06
N VAL A 23 10.74 7.05 -13.51
CA VAL A 23 10.49 8.25 -12.71
C VAL A 23 9.69 9.25 -13.54
N LYS A 24 8.61 9.77 -12.96
CA LYS A 24 7.80 10.83 -13.58
C LYS A 24 7.53 11.97 -12.60
N VAL A 25 7.65 13.20 -13.09
CA VAL A 25 7.26 14.42 -12.37
C VAL A 25 6.11 15.06 -13.15
N PRO A 26 4.85 14.63 -12.90
CA PRO A 26 3.71 15.11 -13.70
C PRO A 26 3.42 16.60 -13.51
N ARG A 27 3.80 17.16 -12.35
CA ARG A 27 3.72 18.59 -12.03
C ARG A 27 4.67 18.90 -10.88
N LYS A 28 4.91 20.19 -10.63
CA LYS A 28 5.67 20.67 -9.47
C LYS A 28 5.14 20.00 -8.19
N ARG A 29 6.08 19.56 -7.34
CA ARG A 29 5.88 18.91 -6.03
C ARG A 29 5.19 17.54 -6.08
N ARG A 30 5.16 16.90 -7.25
CA ARG A 30 4.59 15.55 -7.43
C ARG A 30 5.62 14.65 -8.10
N ILE A 31 6.05 13.60 -7.40
CA ILE A 31 7.06 12.67 -7.91
C ILE A 31 6.47 11.26 -7.89
N PHE A 32 6.53 10.54 -9.00
CA PHE A 32 6.24 9.12 -9.07
C PHE A 32 7.54 8.36 -9.37
N VAL A 33 7.82 7.34 -8.57
CA VAL A 33 9.00 6.49 -8.72
C VAL A 33 8.54 5.05 -8.78
N TRP A 34 8.77 4.39 -9.90
CA TRP A 34 8.59 2.95 -10.04
C TRP A 34 9.89 2.24 -9.72
N ILE A 35 9.82 1.24 -8.85
CA ILE A 35 10.96 0.41 -8.46
C ILE A 35 10.64 -1.06 -8.66
N ARG A 36 11.69 -1.88 -8.71
CA ARG A 36 11.57 -3.32 -8.51
C ARG A 36 11.20 -3.63 -7.06
N SER A 37 10.40 -4.66 -6.84
CA SER A 37 9.93 -5.05 -5.50
C SER A 37 11.09 -5.40 -4.56
N GLU A 38 12.20 -5.94 -5.06
CA GLU A 38 13.39 -6.27 -4.26
C GLU A 38 14.06 -5.01 -3.67
N ALA A 39 13.90 -3.85 -4.33
CA ALA A 39 14.44 -2.58 -3.85
C ALA A 39 13.56 -1.91 -2.79
N PHE A 40 12.33 -2.40 -2.56
CA PHE A 40 11.31 -1.73 -1.75
C PHE A 40 11.78 -1.40 -0.34
N LYS A 41 12.24 -2.40 0.42
CA LYS A 41 12.63 -2.17 1.82
C LYS A 41 13.82 -1.22 1.96
N ASN A 42 14.75 -1.27 1.01
CA ASN A 42 15.87 -0.31 0.96
C ASN A 42 15.35 1.10 0.65
N ALA A 43 14.50 1.26 -0.38
CA ALA A 43 13.90 2.54 -0.74
C ALA A 43 13.17 3.21 0.42
N ILE A 44 12.42 2.43 1.21
CA ILE A 44 11.73 2.95 2.40
C ILE A 44 12.70 3.47 3.46
N ARG A 45 13.79 2.74 3.75
CA ARG A 45 14.82 3.22 4.69
C ARG A 45 15.46 4.52 4.19
N ARG A 46 15.72 4.61 2.89
CA ARG A 46 16.30 5.81 2.27
C ARG A 46 15.37 7.01 2.32
N LEU A 47 14.10 6.82 1.99
CA LEU A 47 13.09 7.85 2.13
C LEU A 47 12.99 8.34 3.58
N LYS A 48 13.01 7.43 4.57
CA LYS A 48 13.06 7.80 5.99
C LYS A 48 14.30 8.61 6.35
N ASP A 49 15.49 8.19 5.90
CA ASP A 49 16.76 8.92 6.12
C ASP A 49 16.71 10.34 5.54
N MET A 50 16.03 10.52 4.40
CA MET A 50 15.79 11.82 3.76
C MET A 50 14.72 12.66 4.48
N GLY A 51 13.97 12.07 5.42
CA GLY A 51 12.95 12.72 6.23
C GLY A 51 11.50 12.50 5.78
N PHE A 52 11.24 11.60 4.84
CA PHE A 52 9.89 11.15 4.50
C PHE A 52 9.38 10.19 5.58
N THR A 53 8.71 10.76 6.58
CA THR A 53 8.15 10.01 7.73
C THR A 53 6.63 10.01 7.76
N HIS A 54 6.00 10.90 7.00
CA HIS A 54 4.54 10.99 6.90
C HIS A 54 4.05 10.20 5.69
N ILE A 55 3.36 9.10 5.96
CA ILE A 55 2.60 8.32 4.97
C ILE A 55 1.23 8.97 4.83
N SER A 56 0.90 9.45 3.64
CA SER A 56 -0.44 9.98 3.35
C SER A 56 -1.46 8.85 3.22
N THR A 57 -1.07 7.79 2.50
CA THR A 57 -1.88 6.57 2.30
C THR A 57 -1.03 5.49 1.62
N ILE A 58 -1.44 4.23 1.76
CA ILE A 58 -0.94 3.10 0.96
C ILE A 58 -2.13 2.57 0.17
N THR A 59 -1.95 2.37 -1.13
CA THR A 59 -2.99 1.85 -2.01
C THR A 59 -2.48 0.64 -2.80
N ALA A 60 -3.41 -0.18 -3.28
CA ALA A 60 -3.12 -1.26 -4.21
C ALA A 60 -4.05 -1.18 -5.42
N VAL A 61 -3.55 -1.60 -6.57
CA VAL A 61 -4.30 -1.68 -7.83
C VAL A 61 -4.14 -3.07 -8.41
N ASP A 62 -5.27 -3.73 -8.70
CA ASP A 62 -5.28 -5.02 -9.39
C ASP A 62 -5.03 -4.82 -10.89
N LEU A 63 -3.91 -5.36 -11.40
CA LEU A 63 -3.50 -5.37 -12.80
C LEU A 63 -3.80 -6.71 -13.50
N LYS A 64 -4.72 -7.51 -12.95
CA LYS A 64 -5.06 -8.89 -13.29
C LYS A 64 -4.02 -9.91 -12.85
N GLU A 65 -2.83 -9.87 -13.46
CA GLU A 65 -1.76 -10.86 -13.18
C GLU A 65 -0.85 -10.44 -12.01
N SER A 66 -0.92 -9.17 -11.61
CA SER A 66 -0.10 -8.58 -10.55
C SER A 66 -0.89 -7.51 -9.80
N PHE A 67 -0.40 -7.14 -8.62
CA PHE A 67 -0.82 -5.92 -7.93
C PHE A 67 0.24 -4.85 -8.09
N GLU A 68 -0.16 -3.62 -8.38
CA GLU A 68 0.69 -2.46 -8.15
C GLU A 68 0.40 -1.93 -6.74
N VAL A 69 1.42 -1.90 -5.88
CA VAL A 69 1.34 -1.35 -4.53
C VAL A 69 2.00 0.03 -4.55
N ILE A 70 1.32 1.01 -3.97
CA ILE A 70 1.73 2.41 -4.01
C ILE A 70 1.77 2.99 -2.59
N TYR A 71 2.94 3.45 -2.19
CA TYR A 71 3.14 4.16 -0.94
C TYR A 71 3.25 5.65 -1.23
N HIS A 72 2.33 6.43 -0.68
CA HIS A 72 2.31 7.88 -0.84
C HIS A 72 2.88 8.56 0.39
N PHE A 73 3.90 9.37 0.20
CA PHE A 73 4.55 10.13 1.26
C PHE A 73 4.41 11.62 1.05
N ALA A 74 4.15 12.33 2.15
CA ALA A 74 4.21 13.79 2.21
C ALA A 74 5.53 14.23 2.87
N TYR A 75 6.32 15.02 2.17
CA TYR A 75 7.56 15.56 2.67
C TYR A 75 7.33 16.98 3.20
N LYS A 76 7.18 17.12 4.53
CA LYS A 76 7.16 18.42 5.24
C LYS A 76 6.20 19.46 4.62
N GLY A 77 5.08 19.01 4.05
CA GLY A 77 4.11 19.88 3.37
C GLY A 77 4.62 20.50 2.05
N SER A 78 5.77 20.07 1.52
CA SER A 78 6.33 20.53 0.25
C SER A 78 6.10 19.53 -0.89
N ILE A 79 6.58 18.29 -0.79
CA ILE A 79 6.59 17.34 -1.92
C ILE A 79 5.73 16.12 -1.60
N GLU A 80 4.96 15.65 -2.58
CA GLU A 80 4.27 14.36 -2.51
C GLU A 80 4.96 13.36 -3.44
N LEU A 81 5.47 12.28 -2.85
CA LEU A 81 6.17 11.19 -3.54
C LEU A 81 5.34 9.91 -3.49
N SER A 82 5.07 9.31 -4.65
CA SER A 82 4.46 8.00 -4.76
C SER A 82 5.52 6.97 -5.16
N LEU A 83 5.85 6.06 -4.24
CA LEU A 83 6.72 4.92 -4.51
C LEU A 83 5.85 3.74 -4.96
N ARG A 84 6.11 3.24 -6.16
CA ARG A 84 5.27 2.26 -6.86
C ARG A 84 6.08 1.02 -7.20
N PHE A 85 5.50 -0.15 -7.03
CA PHE A 85 6.11 -1.41 -7.45
C PHE A 85 5.06 -2.48 -7.65
N ASN A 86 5.37 -3.46 -8.50
CA ASN A 86 4.47 -4.55 -8.81
C ASN A 86 4.88 -5.81 -8.05
N ILE A 87 3.87 -6.60 -7.64
CA ILE A 87 4.06 -7.94 -7.07
C ILE A 87 3.16 -8.96 -7.76
N PRO A 88 3.62 -10.22 -7.92
CA PRO A 88 2.79 -11.28 -8.49
C PRO A 88 1.54 -11.54 -7.65
N LYS A 89 0.41 -11.82 -8.32
CA LYS A 89 -0.85 -12.14 -7.63
C LYS A 89 -0.92 -13.55 -7.07
N GLU A 90 -0.16 -14.49 -7.64
CA GLU A 90 -0.10 -15.89 -7.20
C GLU A 90 0.41 -16.03 -5.76
N ASN A 91 1.32 -15.14 -5.34
CA ASN A 91 1.89 -15.14 -3.99
C ASN A 91 2.19 -13.70 -3.54
N PRO A 92 1.16 -12.90 -3.21
CA PRO A 92 1.28 -11.46 -3.04
C PRO A 92 1.82 -11.14 -1.64
N ARG A 93 3.13 -11.31 -1.45
CA ARG A 93 3.82 -11.12 -0.16
C ARG A 93 4.86 -10.02 -0.26
N ILE A 94 4.86 -9.09 0.69
CA ILE A 94 5.82 -8.00 0.79
C ILE A 94 6.26 -7.78 2.23
N PRO A 95 7.49 -7.33 2.50
CA PRO A 95 7.86 -6.99 3.87
C PRO A 95 7.05 -5.79 4.35
N THR A 96 6.54 -5.82 5.59
CA THR A 96 5.96 -4.64 6.25
C THR A 96 6.98 -3.51 6.30
N ILE A 97 6.53 -2.27 6.49
CA ILE A 97 7.40 -1.15 6.88
C ILE A 97 7.17 -0.65 8.29
N THR A 98 6.33 -1.29 9.10
CA THR A 98 5.98 -0.80 10.46
C THR A 98 7.18 -0.72 11.42
N ASP A 99 8.21 -1.54 11.22
CA ASP A 99 9.50 -1.48 11.92
C ASP A 99 10.33 -0.23 11.56
N VAL A 100 10.09 0.37 10.38
CA VAL A 100 10.79 1.57 9.89
C VAL A 100 9.93 2.81 10.08
N ILE A 101 8.64 2.73 9.74
CA ILE A 101 7.64 3.79 9.85
C ILE A 101 6.37 3.19 10.47
N PRO A 102 6.20 3.28 11.80
CA PRO A 102 5.05 2.70 12.51
C PRO A 102 3.67 3.17 12.01
N GLY A 103 3.60 4.37 11.43
CA GLY A 103 2.38 4.92 10.84
C GLY A 103 1.79 4.10 9.69
N ALA A 104 2.51 3.11 9.16
CA ALA A 104 2.01 2.22 8.11
C ALA A 104 0.96 1.21 8.60
N ILE A 105 0.84 1.00 9.92
CA ILE A 105 0.10 -0.13 10.52
C ILE A 105 -1.35 -0.27 10.02
N LEU A 106 -2.12 0.82 9.98
CA LEU A 106 -3.52 0.76 9.55
C LEU A 106 -3.64 0.61 8.04
N TYR A 107 -2.77 1.27 7.28
CA TYR A 107 -2.80 1.24 5.82
C TYR A 107 -2.42 -0.15 5.27
N GLU A 108 -1.40 -0.79 5.86
CA GLU A 108 -1.04 -2.17 5.47
C GLU A 108 -2.14 -3.17 5.84
N ARG A 109 -2.81 -2.99 6.99
CA ARG A 109 -4.00 -3.77 7.34
C ARG A 109 -5.16 -3.56 6.37
N GLU A 110 -5.43 -2.34 5.96
CA GLU A 110 -6.49 -2.03 4.98
C GLU A 110 -6.22 -2.73 3.63
N VAL A 111 -4.98 -2.61 3.13
CA VAL A 111 -4.59 -3.28 1.88
C VAL A 111 -4.61 -4.80 2.02
N HIS A 112 -4.20 -5.33 3.17
CA HIS A 112 -4.31 -6.76 3.47
C HIS A 112 -5.77 -7.23 3.43
N ASP A 113 -6.65 -6.51 4.11
CA ASP A 113 -8.06 -6.90 4.26
C ASP A 113 -8.80 -6.85 2.92
N LEU A 114 -8.53 -5.82 2.09
CA LEU A 114 -9.26 -5.60 0.85
C LEU A 114 -8.66 -6.29 -0.38
N PHE A 115 -7.35 -6.55 -0.38
CA PHE A 115 -6.63 -7.16 -1.51
C PHE A 115 -5.92 -8.48 -1.15
N GLY A 116 -5.89 -8.91 0.10
CA GLY A 116 -5.24 -10.16 0.50
C GLY A 116 -3.73 -10.17 0.29
N ILE A 117 -3.08 -9.02 0.36
CA ILE A 117 -1.62 -8.89 0.29
C ILE A 117 -1.05 -9.19 1.68
N ASP A 118 -0.10 -10.11 1.79
CA ASP A 118 0.54 -10.52 3.05
C ASP A 118 1.75 -9.62 3.36
N PHE A 119 1.69 -8.90 4.49
CA PHE A 119 2.74 -7.99 4.95
C PHE A 119 3.62 -8.69 5.99
N ILE A 120 4.77 -9.22 5.55
CA ILE A 120 5.67 -10.04 6.37
C ILE A 120 6.29 -9.22 7.48
N GLY A 121 6.11 -9.68 8.72
CA GLY A 121 6.61 -9.03 9.92
C GLY A 121 5.68 -7.96 10.50
N HIS A 122 4.48 -7.78 9.93
CA HIS A 122 3.50 -6.85 10.47
C HIS A 122 3.05 -7.29 11.88
N PRO A 123 2.97 -6.38 12.86
CA PRO A 123 2.70 -6.73 14.26
C PRO A 123 1.26 -7.20 14.51
N ASP A 124 0.31 -6.76 13.69
CA ASP A 124 -1.12 -7.04 13.86
C ASP A 124 -1.84 -7.03 12.51
N LEU A 125 -1.91 -8.16 11.82
CA LEU A 125 -2.51 -8.24 10.47
C LEU A 125 -3.95 -8.79 10.50
N ILE A 126 -4.72 -8.48 11.55
CA ILE A 126 -6.14 -8.82 11.61
C ILE A 126 -6.95 -7.88 10.69
N PRO A 127 -8.12 -8.33 10.17
CA PRO A 127 -9.05 -7.50 9.40
C PRO A 127 -9.33 -6.15 10.05
N LEU A 128 -9.58 -5.14 9.23
CA LEU A 128 -9.76 -3.76 9.68
C LEU A 128 -11.04 -3.12 9.16
N ILE A 129 -11.36 -3.36 7.88
CA ILE A 129 -12.48 -2.76 7.16
C ILE A 129 -13.65 -3.74 7.04
N LEU A 130 -13.36 -5.01 6.78
CA LEU A 130 -14.38 -6.01 6.49
C LEU A 130 -15.02 -6.51 7.79
N PRO A 131 -16.35 -6.77 7.77
CA PRO A 131 -17.05 -7.34 8.92
C PRO A 131 -16.46 -8.68 9.37
N GLU A 132 -16.60 -9.01 10.66
CA GLU A 132 -16.00 -10.21 11.24
C GLU A 132 -16.46 -11.52 10.57
N ASN A 133 -17.71 -11.55 10.08
CA ASN A 133 -18.29 -12.68 9.39
C ASN A 133 -18.04 -12.67 7.87
N TRP A 134 -17.20 -11.76 7.37
CA TRP A 134 -16.81 -11.73 5.97
C TRP A 134 -15.98 -12.97 5.61
N PRO A 135 -16.25 -13.64 4.46
CA PRO A 135 -15.45 -14.78 4.02
C PRO A 135 -13.98 -14.39 3.83
N ARG A 136 -13.06 -15.09 4.53
CA ARG A 136 -11.63 -14.73 4.60
C ARG A 136 -10.88 -14.85 3.27
N ASP A 137 -11.46 -15.55 2.30
CA ASP A 137 -10.91 -15.80 0.97
C ASP A 137 -11.51 -14.88 -0.11
N ILE A 138 -12.36 -13.92 0.27
CA ILE A 138 -12.97 -12.96 -0.65
C ILE A 138 -12.38 -11.57 -0.42
N TYR A 139 -11.77 -11.01 -1.46
CA TYR A 139 -11.10 -9.71 -1.41
C TYR A 139 -11.80 -8.74 -2.38
N PRO A 140 -12.71 -7.88 -1.88
CA PRO A 140 -13.70 -7.19 -2.72
C PRO A 140 -13.13 -6.19 -3.71
N LEU A 141 -11.89 -5.73 -3.53
CA LEU A 141 -11.25 -4.80 -4.48
C LEU A 141 -10.43 -5.49 -5.56
N ARG A 142 -10.38 -6.83 -5.57
CA ARG A 142 -9.77 -7.58 -6.66
C ARG A 142 -10.74 -7.72 -7.84
N LYS A 143 -10.18 -7.74 -9.05
CA LYS A 143 -10.94 -7.69 -10.31
C LYS A 143 -11.63 -8.99 -10.69
N GLU A 144 -11.35 -10.10 -10.02
CA GLU A 144 -12.03 -11.38 -10.21
C GLU A 144 -13.45 -11.41 -9.65
N TYR A 145 -13.81 -10.49 -8.75
CA TYR A 145 -15.14 -10.44 -8.15
C TYR A 145 -16.02 -9.40 -8.85
N SER A 146 -17.19 -9.83 -9.30
CA SER A 146 -18.28 -8.94 -9.70
C SER A 146 -19.09 -8.47 -8.49
N LEU A 147 -19.90 -7.42 -8.66
CA LEU A 147 -20.81 -6.98 -7.60
C LEU A 147 -21.84 -8.07 -7.25
N GLU A 148 -22.25 -8.85 -8.24
CA GLU A 148 -23.15 -9.99 -8.07
C GLU A 148 -22.52 -11.07 -7.17
N ASP A 149 -21.23 -11.37 -7.35
CA ASP A 149 -20.50 -12.34 -6.52
C ASP A 149 -20.44 -11.88 -5.05
N LEU A 150 -20.20 -10.58 -4.84
CA LEU A 150 -20.06 -9.99 -3.51
C LEU A 150 -21.40 -9.78 -2.79
N ARG A 151 -22.51 -9.68 -3.52
CA ARG A 151 -23.83 -9.37 -2.96
C ARG A 151 -24.26 -10.34 -1.87
N GLY A 152 -23.95 -11.63 -2.03
CA GLY A 152 -24.26 -12.65 -1.03
C GLY A 152 -23.53 -12.42 0.29
N SER A 153 -22.23 -12.10 0.22
CA SER A 153 -21.38 -11.82 1.37
C SER A 153 -21.80 -10.52 2.08
N ILE A 154 -22.05 -9.45 1.31
CA ILE A 154 -22.53 -8.16 1.83
C ILE A 154 -23.88 -8.32 2.57
N LEU A 155 -24.84 -9.04 1.98
CA LEU A 155 -26.17 -9.21 2.57
C LEU A 155 -26.18 -10.12 3.79
N LYS A 156 -25.24 -11.07 3.90
CA LYS A 156 -25.07 -11.88 5.11
C LYS A 156 -24.42 -11.05 6.22
N ALA A 157 -23.34 -10.34 5.88
CA ALA A 157 -22.64 -9.44 6.80
C ALA A 157 -23.59 -8.44 7.46
N GLY A 158 -24.35 -7.68 6.66
CA GLY A 158 -25.27 -6.66 7.18
C GLY A 158 -26.54 -7.18 7.87
N ARG A 159 -26.82 -8.49 7.83
CA ARG A 159 -27.96 -9.09 8.57
C ARG A 159 -27.57 -9.50 9.99
N ASP A 160 -26.37 -10.00 10.18
CA ASP A 160 -25.90 -10.43 11.50
C ASP A 160 -25.65 -9.23 12.41
N GLU A 161 -25.12 -8.12 11.89
CA GLU A 161 -24.93 -6.87 12.66
C GLU A 161 -26.25 -6.31 13.24
N ARG A 162 -27.37 -6.45 12.52
CA ARG A 162 -28.70 -6.00 13.00
C ARG A 162 -29.30 -6.90 14.07
N ARG A 163 -28.84 -8.15 14.19
CA ARG A 163 -29.29 -9.07 15.23
C ARG A 163 -28.55 -8.85 16.55
N VAL A 164 -27.28 -8.45 16.48
CA VAL A 164 -26.45 -8.17 17.67
C VAL A 164 -26.85 -6.85 18.35
N THR A 165 -27.35 -5.86 17.59
CA THR A 165 -27.76 -4.54 18.10
C THR A 165 -29.20 -4.49 18.63
N ALA A 166 -29.95 -5.58 18.52
CA ALA A 166 -31.35 -5.68 18.94
C ALA A 166 -31.57 -6.48 20.24
N GLN A 167 -30.50 -6.73 21.01
CA GLN A 167 -30.53 -7.35 22.33
C GLN A 167 -30.07 -6.39 23.42
#